data_AF-A0A699KSR1-F1
#
_entry.id   AF-A0A699KSR1-F1
#
_cell.length_a   1.000
_cell.length_b   1.000
_cell.length_c   1.000
_cell.angle_alpha   90.00
_cell.angle_beta   90.00
_cell.angle_gamma   90.00
#
_symmetry.space_group_name_H-M   'P 1'
#
loop_
_entity.id
_entity.type
_entity.pdbx_description
1 polymer ?
#
loop_
_entity_poly.entity_id
_entity_poly.type
_entity_poly.pdbx_seq_one_letter_code
_entity_poly.pdbx_strand_id
1 'polypeptide(L)' 'MEDEFYNMTVKGNDLKTYVRRFQELAVLCLTMVLNSEKLMEVFIQGLPRSIEGNVTASKPQTLEEAITITQ' A
#
# COMPACT_ATOMS: atom_id res chain seq x y z
N MET A 1 -14.68 2.34 -5.46
CA MET A 1 -13.67 1.39 -4.94
C MET A 1 -12.29 1.71 -5.49
N GLU A 2 -12.08 1.69 -6.80
CA GLU A 2 -10.79 2.08 -7.38
C GLU A 2 -10.40 3.54 -7.06
N ASP A 3 -11.33 4.50 -7.16
CA ASP A 3 -11.08 5.89 -6.78
C ASP A 3 -10.67 6.06 -5.30
N GLU A 4 -11.17 5.19 -4.42
CA GLU A 4 -10.83 5.25 -2.99
C GLU A 4 -9.38 4.83 -2.77
N PHE A 5 -8.90 3.84 -3.53
CA PHE A 5 -7.50 3.41 -3.54
C PHE A 5 -6.54 4.51 -4.00
N TYR A 6 -6.83 5.20 -5.10
CA TYR A 6 -5.93 6.25 -5.60
C TYR A 6 -5.90 7.49 -4.71
N ASN A 7 -6.94 7.70 -3.89
CA ASN A 7 -7.01 8.79 -2.92
C ASN A 7 -6.45 8.41 -1.54
N MET A 8 -6.04 7.15 -1.34
CA MET A 8 -5.46 6.70 -0.08
C MET A 8 -4.03 7.22 0.10
N THR A 9 -3.83 8.03 1.13
CA THR A 9 -2.52 8.50 1.57
C THR A 9 -2.43 8.42 3.08
N VAL A 10 -1.23 8.16 3.61
CA VAL A 10 -1.00 8.20 5.06
C VAL A 10 -1.24 9.62 5.58
N LYS A 11 -2.11 9.75 6.59
CA LYS A 11 -2.35 11.01 7.29
C LYS A 11 -1.61 11.03 8.62
N GLY A 12 -0.74 12.01 8.80
CA GLY A 12 0.09 12.12 10.01
C GLY A 12 0.98 10.90 10.19
N ASN A 13 0.98 10.31 11.40
CA ASN A 13 1.80 9.15 11.73
C ASN A 13 0.99 7.83 11.76
N ASP A 14 -0.25 7.83 11.24
CA ASP A 14 -1.15 6.67 11.37
C ASP A 14 -1.01 5.68 10.21
N LEU A 15 0.20 5.14 10.07
CA LEU A 15 0.51 4.11 9.07
C LEU A 15 -0.28 2.82 9.33
N LYS A 16 -0.52 2.45 10.59
CA LYS A 16 -1.26 1.23 10.94
C LYS A 16 -2.70 1.27 10.42
N THR A 17 -3.38 2.41 10.56
CA THR A 17 -4.73 2.58 10.00
C THR A 17 -4.71 2.57 8.49
N TYR A 18 -3.69 3.17 7.85
CA TYR A 18 -3.52 3.11 6.40
C TYR A 18 -3.39 1.67 5.89
N VAL A 19 -2.45 0.89 6.44
CA VAL A 19 -2.22 -0.51 6.04
C VAL A 19 -3.49 -1.34 6.21
N ARG A 20 -4.17 -1.19 7.35
CA ARG A 20 -5.41 -1.91 7.62
C ARG A 20 -6.50 -1.57 6.59
N ARG A 21 -6.74 -0.29 6.32
CA ARG A 21 -7.73 0.13 5.30
C ARG A 21 -7.36 -0.34 3.90
N PHE A 22 -6.07 -0.32 3.56
CA PHE A 22 -5.57 -0.80 2.28
C PHE A 22 -5.90 -2.28 2.08
N GLN A 23 -5.66 -3.10 3.11
CA GLN A 23 -5.99 -4.52 3.09
C GLN A 23 -7.50 -4.78 3.01
N GLU A 24 -8.31 -4.03 3.77
CA GLU A 24 -9.78 -4.11 3.71
C GLU A 24 -10.29 -3.78 2.30
N LEU A 25 -9.78 -2.73 1.67
CA LEU A 25 -10.14 -2.35 0.29
C LEU A 25 -9.62 -3.35 -0.74
N ALA A 26 -8.45 -3.97 -0.51
CA ALA A 26 -7.91 -4.96 -1.43
C ALA A 26 -8.82 -6.18 -1.49
N VAL A 27 -9.27 -6.68 -0.34
CA VAL A 27 -10.23 -7.80 -0.27
C VAL A 27 -11.54 -7.47 -0.99
N LEU A 28 -12.00 -6.21 -0.92
CA LEU A 28 -13.23 -5.77 -1.56
C LEU A 28 -13.09 -5.56 -3.08
N CYS A 29 -11.89 -5.22 -3.57
CA CYS A 29 -11.61 -4.96 -4.97
C CYS A 29 -10.79 -6.10 -5.61
N LEU A 30 -11.44 -7.23 -5.86
CA LEU A 30 -10.82 -8.43 -6.45
C LEU A 30 -10.09 -8.13 -7.77
N THR A 31 -10.60 -7.19 -8.59
CA THR A 31 -9.97 -6.78 -9.86
C THR A 31 -8.56 -6.21 -9.66
N MET A 32 -8.35 -5.47 -8.57
CA MET A 32 -7.06 -4.87 -8.22
C MET A 32 -6.13 -5.90 -7.56
N VAL A 33 -6.69 -6.85 -6.81
CA VAL A 33 -5.94 -8.00 -6.27
C VAL A 33 -5.42 -8.94 -7.36
N LEU A 34 -6.16 -9.10 -8.46
CA LEU A 34 -5.70 -9.87 -9.61
C LEU A 34 -4.50 -9.24 -10.33
N ASN A 35 -4.20 -7.96 -10.05
CA ASN A 35 -3.01 -7.27 -10.54
C ASN A 35 -2.12 -6.86 -9.36
N SER A 36 -1.33 -7.82 -8.87
CA SER A 36 -0.43 -7.65 -7.72
C SER A 36 0.58 -6.50 -7.91
N GLU A 37 1.08 -6.28 -9.12
CA GLU A 37 2.00 -5.18 -9.44
C GLU A 37 1.33 -3.83 -9.25
N LYS A 38 0.10 -3.67 -9.75
CA LYS A 38 -0.66 -2.43 -9.61
C LYS A 38 -1.08 -2.18 -8.17
N LEU A 39 -1.41 -3.23 -7.43
CA LEU A 39 -1.71 -3.14 -6.00
C LEU A 39 -0.49 -2.67 -5.21
N MET A 40 0.70 -3.21 -5.52
CA MET A 40 1.96 -2.77 -4.93
C MET A 40 2.25 -1.29 -5.24
N GLU A 41 2.08 -0.87 -6.49
CA GLU A 41 2.35 0.51 -6.90
C GLU A 41 1.49 1.51 -6.12
N VAL A 42 0.18 1.25 -6.00
CA VAL A 42 -0.74 2.11 -5.26
C VAL A 42 -0.42 2.11 -3.75
N PHE A 43 -0.01 0.97 -3.19
CA PHE A 43 0.46 0.91 -1.81
C PHE A 43 1.66 1.85 -1.59
N ILE A 44 2.69 1.75 -2.44
CA ILE A 44 3.91 2.55 -2.32
C ILE A 44 3.61 4.04 -2.52
N GLN A 45 2.77 4.40 -3.50
CA GLN A 45 2.39 5.79 -3.77
C GLN A 45 1.64 6.45 -2.61
N GLY A 46 0.93 5.68 -1.78
CA GLY A 46 0.23 6.20 -0.61
C GLY A 46 1.11 6.45 0.62
N LEU A 47 2.37 6.02 0.60
CA LEU A 47 3.30 6.13 1.74
C LEU A 47 3.92 7.52 1.85
N PRO A 48 4.31 7.95 3.08
CA PRO A 48 5.17 9.11 3.25
C PRO A 48 6.52 8.86 2.57
N ARG A 49 7.11 9.89 1.95
CA ARG A 49 8.42 9.81 1.29
C ARG A 49 9.53 9.17 2.13
N SER A 50 9.49 9.38 3.45
CA SER A 50 10.48 8.80 4.38
C SER A 50 10.42 7.27 4.46
N ILE A 51 9.25 6.68 4.18
CA ILE A 51 9.01 5.23 4.20
C ILE A 51 9.08 4.67 2.77
N GLU A 52 8.52 5.39 1.81
CA GLU A 52 8.55 5.06 0.37
C GLU A 52 9.96 4.68 -0.07
N GLY A 53 10.97 5.51 0.22
CA GLY A 53 12.36 5.24 -0.14
C GLY A 53 12.91 3.93 0.42
N ASN A 54 12.55 3.57 1.66
CA ASN A 54 12.98 2.32 2.30
C ASN A 54 12.33 1.10 1.65
N VAL A 55 11.04 1.21 1.31
CA VAL A 55 10.30 0.14 0.62
C VAL A 55 10.85 -0.06 -0.78
N THR A 56 11.05 1.00 -1.55
CA THR A 56 11.59 0.91 -2.92
C THR A 56 13.02 0.34 -2.92
N ALA A 57 13.87 0.74 -1.97
CA ALA A 57 15.24 0.22 -1.86
C ALA A 57 15.29 -1.28 -1.56
N SER A 58 14.32 -1.77 -0.76
CA SER A 58 14.23 -3.18 -0.36
C SER A 58 13.68 -4.09 -1.46
N LYS A 59 13.09 -3.53 -2.53
CA LYS A 59 12.54 -4.25 -3.68
C LYS A 59 11.65 -5.46 -3.28
N PRO A 60 10.56 -5.21 -2.53
CA PRO A 60 9.67 -6.29 -2.10
C PRO A 60 9.07 -7.02 -3.31
N GLN A 61 8.96 -8.34 -3.21
CA GLN A 61 8.33 -9.18 -4.23
C GLN A 61 6.82 -9.32 -4.00
N THR A 62 6.36 -9.06 -2.77
CA THR A 62 4.96 -9.24 -2.36
C THR A 62 4.47 -8.05 -1.52
N LEU A 63 3.16 -7.80 -1.54
CA LEU A 63 2.56 -6.72 -0.75
C LEU A 63 2.81 -6.92 0.76
N GLU A 64 2.88 -8.17 1.21
CA GLU A 64 3.17 -8.51 2.60
C GLU A 64 4.59 -8.11 3.01
N GLU A 65 5.58 -8.34 2.14
CA GLU A 65 6.95 -7.85 2.35
C GLU A 65 6.98 -6.33 2.41
N ALA A 66 6.30 -5.66 1.48
CA ALA A 66 6.21 -4.19 1.47
C ALA A 66 5.63 -3.66 2.78
N ILE A 67 4.51 -4.25 3.26
CA ILE A 67 3.89 -3.90 4.53
C ILE A 67 4.86 -4.12 5.70
N THR A 68 5.59 -5.24 5.71
CA THR A 68 6.56 -5.58 6.77
C THR A 68 7.69 -4.55 6.84
N ILE A 69 8.17 -4.04 5.70
CA ILE A 69 9.21 -3.00 5.64
C ILE A 69 8.71 -1.66 6.19
N THR A 70 7.41 -1.39 6.11
CA THR A 70 6.83 -0.15 6.65
C THR A 70 6.65 -0.15 8.17
N GLN A 71 6.70 -1.32 8.82
CA GLN A 71 6.48 -1.50 10.27
C GLN A 71 7.76 -1.32 11.10
#